data_AF-A0A0G0UYC6-F1
#
_entry.id   AF-A0A0G0UYC6-F1
#
_cell.length_a   1.000
_cell.length_b   1.000
_cell.length_c   1.000
_cell.angle_alpha   90.00
_cell.angle_beta   90.00
_cell.angle_gamma   90.00
#
_symmetry.space_group_name_H-M   'P 1'
#
loop_
_entity.id
_entity.type
_entity.pdbx_description
1 polymer ?
#
loop_
_entity_poly.entity_id
_entity_poly.type
_entity_poly.pdbx_seq_one_letter_code
_entity_poly.pdbx_strand_id
1 'polypeptide(L)' 'MSTEFVNIGTDKEPSMVPPEALQPDTKEGREYWEMVATGSVVLENQVLDLLLEKINESKT' A
#
# COMPACT_ATOMS: atom_id res chain seq x y z
N MET A 1 -14.85 6.15 9.37
CA MET A 1 -13.79 6.22 10.39
C MET A 1 -12.59 6.83 9.70
N SER A 2 -12.00 7.91 10.23
CA SER A 2 -10.78 8.49 9.66
C SER A 2 -9.63 7.53 9.94
N THR A 3 -9.07 6.92 8.90
CA THR A 3 -7.84 6.15 8.99
C THR A 3 -6.71 7.14 9.21
N GLU A 4 -6.27 7.31 10.46
CA GLU A 4 -5.13 8.18 10.78
C GLU A 4 -3.84 7.49 10.32
N PHE A 5 -3.09 8.12 9.42
CA PHE A 5 -1.78 7.63 8.98
C PHE A 5 -0.67 8.29 9.79
N VAL A 6 0.40 7.55 10.07
CA VAL A 6 1.58 8.01 10.80
C VAL A 6 2.74 8.20 9.83
N ASN A 7 3.43 9.34 9.92
CA ASN A 7 4.66 9.56 9.17
C ASN A 7 5.85 8.87 9.87
N ILE A 8 6.52 7.95 9.19
CA ILE A 8 7.77 7.31 9.64
C ILE A 8 9.01 7.80 8.86
N GLY A 9 8.81 8.67 7.88
CA GLY A 9 9.87 9.26 7.06
C GLY A 9 10.47 10.51 7.67
N THR A 10 11.18 11.28 6.85
CA THR A 10 11.70 12.60 7.24
C THR A 10 10.76 13.72 6.77
N ASP A 11 10.96 14.94 7.25
CA ASP A 11 10.21 16.11 6.76
C ASP A 11 10.40 16.37 5.26
N LYS A 12 11.55 15.95 4.71
CA LYS A 12 11.86 16.10 3.27
C LYS A 12 11.32 14.96 2.43
N GLU A 13 11.22 13.78 3.02
CA GLU A 13 10.76 12.53 2.39
C GLU A 13 9.81 11.82 3.35
N PRO A 14 8.55 12.27 3.46
CA PRO A 14 7.58 11.66 4.35
C PRO A 14 7.17 10.28 3.82
N SER A 15 6.92 9.35 4.75
CA SER A 15 6.42 8.02 4.44
C SER A 15 5.26 7.71 5.39
N MET A 16 4.05 7.65 4.84
CA MET A 16 2.83 7.52 5.61
C MET A 16 2.42 6.04 5.68
N VAL A 17 2.28 5.51 6.89
CA VAL A 17 1.87 4.12 7.14
C VAL A 17 0.67 4.08 8.08
N PRO A 18 -0.18 3.05 8.02
CA PRO A 18 -1.25 2.89 8.98
C PRO A 18 -0.68 2.54 10.38
N PRO A 19 -1.37 2.84 11.49
CA PRO A 19 -0.82 2.66 12.84
C PRO A 19 -0.46 1.21 13.17
N GLU A 20 -1.15 0.24 12.56
CA GLU A 20 -0.88 -1.19 12.71
C GLU A 20 0.52 -1.56 12.21
N ALA A 21 1.06 -0.83 11.23
CA ALA A 21 2.43 -1.03 10.73
C ALA A 21 3.50 -0.73 11.80
N LEU A 22 3.17 0.05 12.83
CA LEU A 22 4.08 0.34 13.95
C LEU A 22 4.15 -0.80 14.98
N GLN A 23 3.35 -1.85 14.81
CA GLN A 23 3.29 -3.01 15.69
C GLN A 23 3.72 -4.28 14.94
N PRO A 24 5.01 -4.43 14.57
CA PRO A 24 5.48 -5.54 13.72
C PRO A 24 5.32 -6.93 14.38
N ASP A 25 5.07 -7.00 15.68
CA ASP A 25 4.83 -8.26 16.39
C ASP A 25 3.38 -8.74 16.29
N THR A 26 2.46 -7.92 15.80
CA THR A 26 1.07 -8.32 15.54
C THR A 26 0.94 -8.98 14.17
N LYS A 27 -0.19 -9.64 13.93
CA LYS A 27 -0.46 -10.26 12.63
C LYS A 27 -0.56 -9.19 11.54
N GLU A 28 -1.31 -8.14 11.84
CA GLU A 28 -1.62 -7.04 10.93
C GLU A 28 -0.36 -6.25 10.54
N GLY A 29 0.53 -5.98 11.51
CA GLY A 29 1.80 -5.31 11.26
C GLY A 29 2.73 -6.15 10.38
N ARG A 30 2.79 -7.47 10.60
CA ARG A 30 3.56 -8.39 9.74
C ARG A 30 3.03 -8.42 8.31
N GLU A 31 1.71 -8.59 8.15
CA GLU A 31 1.08 -8.65 6.82
C GLU A 31 1.35 -7.36 6.03
N TYR A 32 1.28 -6.20 6.67
CA TYR A 32 1.60 -4.93 6.02
C TYR A 32 3.05 -4.89 5.49
N TRP A 33 4.03 -5.20 6.33
CA TRP A 33 5.44 -5.13 5.93
C TRP A 33 5.84 -6.24 4.96
N GLU A 34 5.19 -7.40 5.02
CA GLU A 34 5.35 -8.47 4.04
C GLU A 34 4.86 -8.00 2.66
N MET A 35 3.68 -7.37 2.59
CA MET A 35 3.16 -6.79 1.34
C MET A 35 4.09 -5.72 0.75
N VAL A 36 4.66 -4.85 1.61
CA VAL A 36 5.64 -3.86 1.17
C VAL A 36 6.90 -4.53 0.63
N ALA A 37 7.42 -5.53 1.34
CA ALA A 37 8.64 -6.25 0.94
C ALA A 37 8.48 -7.02 -0.37
N THR A 38 7.29 -7.56 -0.65
CA THR A 38 6.98 -8.25 -1.92
C THR A 38 6.68 -7.28 -3.07
N GLY A 39 6.69 -5.97 -2.82
CA GLY A 39 6.30 -4.95 -3.80
C GLY A 39 4.83 -5.03 -4.18
N SER A 40 3.99 -5.60 -3.31
CA SER A 40 2.56 -5.76 -3.56
C SER A 40 1.86 -4.42 -3.40
N VAL A 41 1.32 -3.90 -4.50
CA VAL A 41 0.53 -2.67 -4.53
C VAL A 41 -0.95 -3.03 -4.35
N VAL A 42 -1.60 -2.47 -3.33
CA VAL A 42 -3.06 -2.52 -3.22
C VAL A 42 -3.64 -1.45 -4.13
N LEU A 43 -4.37 -1.87 -5.16
CA LEU A 43 -5.08 -0.96 -6.05
C LEU A 43 -6.53 -0.82 -5.58
N GLU A 44 -7.05 0.40 -5.61
CA GLU A 44 -8.50 0.61 -5.53
C GLU A 44 -9.18 -0.03 -6.74
N ASN A 45 -10.40 -0.54 -6.59
CA ASN A 45 -11.13 -1.22 -7.67
C ASN A 45 -11.16 -0.39 -8.96
N GLN A 46 -11.43 0.91 -8.86
CA GLN A 46 -11.44 1.83 -10.01
C GLN A 46 -10.09 1.92 -10.74
N VAL A 47 -8.97 1.80 -10.01
CA VAL A 47 -7.62 1.85 -10.57
C VAL A 47 -7.24 0.49 -11.15
N LEU A 48 -7.69 -0.59 -10.52
CA LEU A 48 -7.53 -1.96 -11.03
C LEU A 48 -8.21 -2.12 -12.39
N ASP A 49 -9.44 -1.64 -12.53
CA ASP A 49 -10.18 -1.70 -13.80
C ASP A 49 -9.42 -0.97 -14.92
N LEU A 50 -8.92 0.24 -14.66
CA LEU A 50 -8.09 1.00 -15.62
C LEU A 50 -6.78 0.29 -15.98
N LEU A 51 -6.13 -0.36 -15.02
CA LEU A 51 -4.91 -1.13 -15.26
C LEU A 51 -5.19 -2.34 -16.16
N LEU A 52 -6.30 -3.04 -15.90
CA LEU A 52 -6.73 -4.19 -16.70
C LEU A 52 -7.06 -3.79 -18.14
N GLU A 53 -7.72 -2.66 -18.34
CA GLU A 53 -7.98 -2.09 -19.66
C GLU A 53 -6.66 -1.84 -20.43
N LYS A 54 -5.68 -1.18 -19.80
CA LYS A 54 -4.37 -0.89 -20.41
C LYS A 54 -3.57 -2.14 -20.77
N ILE A 55 -3.64 -3.18 -19.95
CA ILE A 55 -2.99 -4.47 -20.22
C ILE A 55 -3.61 -5.15 -21.44
N ASN A 56 -4.94 -5.07 -21.58
CA ASN A 56 -5.65 -5.65 -22.72
C ASN A 56 -5.37 -4.90 -24.02
N GLU A 57 -5.30 -3.57 -23.98
CA GLU A 57 -4.88 -2.74 -25.13
C GLU A 57 -3.47 -3.12 -25.61
N SER A 58 -2.53 -3.36 -24.68
CA SER A 58 -1.13 -3.66 -24.98
C SER A 58 -0.90 -5.06 -25.58
N LYS A 59 -1.92 -5.93 -25.57
CA LYS A 59 -1.86 -7.28 -26.16
C LYS A 59 -2.41 -7.34 -27.60
N THR A 60 -2.89 -6.23 -28.14
CA THR A 60 -3.45 -6.10 -29.50
C THR A 60 -2.44 -5.45 -30.43
#